data_AF-A0AAP0F9C9-F1
#
_entry.id   AF-A0AAP0F9C9-F1
#
_cell.length_a   1.000
_cell.length_b   1.000
_cell.length_c   1.000
_cell.angle_alpha   90.00
_cell.angle_beta   90.00
_cell.angle_gamma   90.00
#
_symmetry.space_group_name_H-M   'P 1'
#
loop_
_entity.id
_entity.type
_entity.pdbx_description
1 polymer ?
#
loop_
_entity_poly.entity_id
_entity_poly.type
_entity_poly.pdbx_seq_one_letter_code
_entity_poly.pdbx_strand_id
1 'polypeptide(L)'
;MEDPLKYLPNPDMLEKSIEAEKDSDAIYRPPKFAPTTMEEDKMCKQEKQALRKEKDSFQKAKQSAYLRALRNELEGRSEEVKETYGIESRELTRCMAKMEECAKQEEEHFIRAPITKTDKMREKHLKKSRNGYV
;
A
#
# COMPACT_ATOMS: atom_id res chain seq x y z
N MET A 1 47.99 12.48 -30.65
CA MET A 1 46.89 12.99 -29.82
C MET A 1 45.66 13.02 -30.69
N GLU A 2 44.60 12.35 -30.26
CA GLU A 2 43.38 12.19 -31.03
C GLU A 2 42.43 13.35 -30.71
N ASP A 3 41.85 13.98 -31.74
CA ASP A 3 41.06 15.20 -31.62
C ASP A 3 39.69 14.94 -30.97
N PRO A 4 39.40 15.50 -29.78
CA PRO A 4 38.15 15.27 -29.06
C PRO A 4 36.91 15.86 -29.75
N LEU A 5 37.07 16.72 -30.75
CA LEU A 5 35.96 17.31 -31.53
C LEU A 5 35.20 16.28 -32.40
N LYS A 6 35.78 15.10 -32.64
CA LYS A 6 35.14 14.02 -33.42
C LYS A 6 33.97 13.33 -32.71
N TYR A 7 33.84 13.51 -31.40
CA TYR A 7 32.76 12.90 -30.60
C TYR A 7 31.59 13.85 -30.37
N LEU A 8 31.58 15.02 -31.01
CA LEU A 8 30.43 15.90 -30.95
C LEU A 8 29.25 15.27 -31.72
N PRO A 9 28.04 15.27 -31.14
CA PRO A 9 26.86 14.77 -31.84
C PRO A 9 26.64 15.61 -33.10
N ASN A 10 26.51 14.95 -34.24
CA ASN A 10 26.34 15.60 -35.53
C ASN A 10 24.86 16.04 -35.66
N PRO A 11 24.54 17.34 -35.58
CA PRO A 11 23.16 17.80 -35.42
C PRO A 11 22.29 17.56 -36.66
N ASP A 12 22.90 17.40 -37.83
CA ASP A 12 22.20 17.06 -39.09
C ASP A 12 21.72 15.60 -39.14
N MET A 13 22.26 14.72 -38.29
CA MET A 13 21.85 13.30 -38.18
C MET A 13 20.75 13.08 -37.14
N LEU A 14 20.36 14.11 -36.40
CA LEU A 14 19.24 14.03 -35.49
C LEU A 14 17.95 14.15 -36.31
N GLU A 15 17.22 13.02 -36.42
CA GLU A 15 15.87 13.05 -36.97
C GLU A 15 15.06 14.12 -36.23
N LYS A 16 14.54 15.10 -36.97
CA LYS A 16 13.61 16.09 -36.42
C LYS A 16 12.42 15.29 -35.91
N SER A 17 12.34 15.18 -34.60
CA SER A 17 11.30 14.47 -33.87
C SER A 17 9.95 14.67 -34.56
N ILE A 18 9.38 13.54 -35.00
CA ILE A 18 7.97 13.25 -35.29
C ILE A 18 7.17 14.52 -35.47
N GLU A 19 6.79 14.82 -36.72
CA GLU A 19 5.91 15.90 -37.13
C GLU A 19 4.75 16.07 -36.14
N ALA A 20 4.97 16.91 -35.13
CA ALA A 20 3.93 17.42 -34.27
C ALA A 20 3.15 18.36 -35.18
N GLU A 21 1.92 17.95 -35.51
CA GLU A 21 0.92 18.77 -36.18
C GLU A 21 1.09 20.22 -35.72
N LYS A 22 1.46 21.09 -36.66
CA LYS A 22 1.73 22.50 -36.39
C LYS A 22 0.41 23.23 -36.15
N ASP A 23 -0.17 23.04 -34.98
CA ASP A 23 -1.09 24.01 -34.40
C ASP A 23 -0.25 25.13 -33.79
N SER A 24 -0.34 26.30 -34.41
CA SER A 24 0.42 27.51 -34.10
C SER A 24 -0.02 28.19 -32.80
N ASP A 25 -0.01 27.47 -31.69
CA ASP A 25 -0.13 28.03 -30.34
C ASP A 25 1.03 27.47 -29.52
N ALA A 26 1.83 28.34 -28.89
CA ALA A 26 3.02 28.00 -28.11
C ALA A 26 2.74 27.20 -26.80
N ILE A 27 1.62 26.48 -26.75
CA ILE A 27 1.13 25.72 -25.60
C ILE A 27 1.32 24.25 -25.90
N TYR A 28 2.20 23.59 -25.14
CA TYR A 28 2.40 22.15 -25.23
C TYR A 28 1.10 21.39 -24.97
N ARG A 29 0.67 20.57 -25.93
CA ARG A 29 -0.44 19.63 -25.80
C ARG A 29 0.14 18.22 -25.75
N PRO A 30 0.07 17.51 -24.61
CA PRO A 30 0.55 16.13 -24.54
C PRO A 30 -0.28 15.24 -25.49
N PRO A 31 0.35 14.23 -26.11
CA PRO A 31 -0.33 13.29 -26.99
C PRO A 31 -1.45 12.54 -26.24
N LYS A 32 -2.62 12.46 -26.87
CA LYS A 32 -3.76 11.72 -26.31
C LYS A 32 -3.61 10.23 -26.62
N PHE A 33 -3.09 9.47 -25.65
CA PHE A 33 -3.14 8.01 -25.74
C PHE A 33 -4.56 7.52 -25.49
N ALA A 34 -5.11 6.75 -26.43
CA ALA A 34 -6.33 5.99 -26.16
C ALA A 34 -6.03 4.93 -25.10
N PRO A 35 -6.92 4.71 -24.11
CA PRO A 35 -6.73 3.65 -23.14
C PRO A 35 -6.65 2.29 -23.85
N THR A 36 -5.48 1.68 -23.84
CA THR A 36 -5.27 0.32 -24.34
C THR A 36 -5.77 -0.65 -23.28
N THR A 37 -6.82 -1.42 -23.59
CA THR A 37 -7.24 -2.51 -22.72
C THR A 37 -6.19 -3.61 -22.79
N MET A 38 -5.49 -3.87 -21.69
CA MET A 38 -4.71 -5.10 -21.53
C MET A 38 -5.67 -6.29 -21.58
N GLU A 39 -5.28 -7.39 -22.24
CA GLU A 39 -6.00 -8.69 -22.24
C GLU A 39 -5.97 -9.35 -20.85
N GLU A 40 -6.34 -8.62 -19.80
CA GLU A 40 -6.38 -9.13 -18.44
C GLU A 40 -7.79 -9.61 -18.11
N ASP A 41 -7.96 -10.92 -18.22
CA ASP A 41 -9.06 -11.75 -17.73
C ASP A 41 -10.46 -11.20 -18.01
N LYS A 42 -11.11 -11.85 -18.99
CA LYS A 42 -12.54 -11.75 -19.35
C LYS A 42 -13.50 -12.16 -18.21
N MET A 43 -13.08 -12.09 -16.95
CA MET A 43 -13.96 -12.37 -15.82
C MET A 43 -14.93 -11.23 -15.61
N CYS A 44 -16.20 -11.57 -15.43
CA CYS A 44 -17.26 -10.63 -15.19
C CYS A 44 -16.97 -9.82 -13.90
N LYS A 45 -17.47 -8.57 -13.83
CA LYS A 45 -17.38 -7.75 -12.62
C LYS A 45 -17.90 -8.50 -11.37
N GLN A 46 -18.91 -9.34 -11.56
CA GLN A 46 -19.50 -10.16 -10.49
C GLN A 46 -18.56 -11.25 -10.01
N GLU A 47 -17.90 -11.97 -10.92
CA GLU A 47 -16.92 -13.02 -10.59
C GLU A 47 -15.70 -12.43 -9.88
N LYS A 48 -15.17 -11.28 -10.37
CA LYS A 48 -14.10 -10.55 -9.70
C LYS A 48 -14.49 -10.14 -8.27
N GLN A 49 -15.75 -9.72 -8.05
CA GLN A 49 -16.24 -9.38 -6.71
C GLN A 49 -16.40 -10.61 -5.81
N ALA A 50 -16.88 -11.74 -6.34
CA ALA A 50 -17.00 -12.99 -5.61
C ALA A 50 -15.63 -13.50 -5.12
N LEU A 51 -14.63 -13.50 -6.00
CA LEU A 51 -13.26 -13.87 -5.66
C LEU A 51 -12.66 -12.98 -4.57
N ARG A 52 -12.92 -11.66 -4.61
CA ARG A 52 -12.50 -10.74 -3.54
C ARG A 52 -13.14 -11.11 -2.20
N LYS A 53 -14.45 -11.38 -2.19
CA LYS A 53 -15.18 -11.77 -0.97
C LYS A 53 -14.69 -13.11 -0.40
N GLU A 54 -14.40 -14.07 -1.26
CA GLU A 54 -13.87 -15.38 -0.87
C GLU A 54 -12.46 -15.25 -0.28
N LYS A 55 -11.59 -14.45 -0.91
CA LYS A 55 -10.26 -14.17 -0.38
C LYS A 55 -10.34 -13.49 0.99
N ASP A 56 -11.26 -12.52 1.16
CA ASP A 56 -11.48 -11.84 2.43
C ASP A 56 -12.02 -12.77 3.51
N SER A 57 -12.93 -13.68 3.18
CA SER A 57 -13.48 -14.65 4.14
C SER A 57 -12.40 -15.62 4.60
N PHE A 58 -11.56 -16.09 3.69
CA PHE A 58 -10.43 -16.95 4.00
C PHE A 58 -9.39 -16.25 4.87
N GLN A 59 -9.10 -14.97 4.59
CA GLN A 59 -8.22 -14.18 5.46
C GLN A 59 -8.80 -14.00 6.86
N LYS A 60 -10.10 -13.71 7.00
CA LYS A 60 -10.76 -13.59 8.30
C LYS A 60 -10.75 -14.90 9.08
N ALA A 61 -10.97 -16.04 8.41
CA ALA A 61 -10.88 -17.36 9.04
C ALA A 61 -9.48 -17.61 9.62
N LYS A 62 -8.43 -17.32 8.84
CA LYS A 62 -7.03 -17.41 9.29
C LYS A 62 -6.70 -16.50 10.48
N GLN A 63 -7.44 -15.42 10.67
CA GLN A 63 -7.20 -14.48 11.77
C GLN A 63 -7.80 -14.92 13.10
N SER A 64 -8.60 -16.00 13.16
CA SER A 64 -9.11 -16.51 14.44
C SER A 64 -7.97 -16.87 15.39
N ALA A 65 -8.10 -16.49 16.66
CA ALA A 65 -7.07 -16.70 17.68
C ALA A 65 -6.75 -18.20 17.83
N TYR A 66 -7.78 -19.05 17.78
CA TYR A 66 -7.65 -20.49 17.87
C TYR A 66 -6.86 -21.10 16.71
N LEU A 67 -7.20 -20.78 15.45
CA LEU A 67 -6.44 -21.29 14.30
C LEU A 67 -5.00 -20.75 14.26
N ARG A 68 -4.78 -19.53 14.77
CA ARG A 68 -3.43 -18.98 14.93
C ARG A 68 -2.60 -19.77 15.94
N ALA A 69 -3.19 -20.14 17.08
CA ALA A 69 -2.53 -20.97 18.09
C ALA A 69 -2.16 -22.36 17.53
N LEU A 70 -3.12 -23.06 16.92
CA LEU A 70 -2.87 -24.35 16.27
C LEU A 70 -1.77 -24.28 15.21
N ARG A 71 -1.75 -23.22 14.41
CA ARG A 71 -0.71 -23.01 13.40
C ARG A 71 0.67 -22.84 14.04
N ASN A 72 0.76 -22.06 15.11
CA ASN A 72 2.03 -21.84 15.81
C ASN A 72 2.56 -23.13 16.44
N GLU A 73 1.67 -23.94 17.03
CA GLU A 73 2.00 -25.27 17.55
C GLU A 73 2.54 -26.21 16.46
N LEU A 74 1.86 -26.26 15.30
CA LEU A 74 2.29 -27.08 14.17
C LEU A 74 3.64 -26.64 13.59
N GLU A 75 3.87 -25.33 13.49
CA GLU A 75 5.12 -24.76 12.98
C GLU A 75 6.25 -24.77 14.03
N GLY A 76 5.98 -25.18 15.28
CA GLY A 76 6.95 -25.20 16.38
C GLY A 76 7.51 -23.82 16.72
N ARG A 77 6.77 -22.74 16.42
CA ARG A 77 7.21 -21.37 16.73
C ARG A 77 7.16 -21.16 18.24
N SER A 78 8.20 -20.56 18.79
CA SER A 78 8.23 -20.20 20.21
C SER A 78 7.08 -19.23 20.54
N GLU A 79 6.49 -19.40 21.72
CA GLU A 79 5.48 -18.49 22.23
C GLU A 79 6.10 -17.10 22.45
N GLU A 80 5.61 -16.10 21.71
CA GLU A 80 6.00 -14.71 21.95
C GLU A 80 5.42 -14.26 23.30
N VAL A 81 6.26 -14.24 24.34
CA VAL A 81 5.92 -13.62 25.62
C VAL A 81 5.82 -12.12 25.41
N LYS A 82 4.60 -11.62 25.24
CA LYS A 82 4.34 -10.18 25.18
C LYS A 82 4.14 -9.66 26.59
N GLU A 83 4.79 -8.55 26.91
CA GLU A 83 4.55 -7.81 28.15
C GLU A 83 3.16 -7.14 28.08
N THR A 84 2.11 -7.92 28.31
CA THR A 84 0.74 -7.42 28.34
C THR A 84 0.42 -6.91 29.74
N TYR A 85 0.24 -5.59 29.87
CA TYR A 85 -0.21 -4.99 31.12
C TYR A 85 -1.74 -4.89 31.13
N GLY A 86 -2.41 -5.88 31.73
CA GLY A 86 -3.85 -5.89 32.02
C GLY A 86 -4.75 -6.56 30.97
N ILE A 87 -6.07 -6.41 31.13
CA ILE A 87 -7.08 -6.97 30.19
C ILE A 87 -7.08 -6.12 28.92
N GLU A 88 -6.36 -6.57 27.90
CA GLU A 88 -6.38 -5.92 26.60
C GLU A 88 -7.71 -6.18 25.89
N SER A 89 -8.49 -5.12 25.66
CA SER A 89 -9.70 -5.24 24.84
C SER A 89 -9.34 -5.62 23.39
N ARG A 90 -10.24 -6.35 22.72
CA ARG A 90 -10.08 -6.68 21.28
C ARG A 90 -9.92 -5.43 20.41
N GLU A 91 -10.45 -4.30 20.84
CA GLU A 91 -10.29 -3.04 20.12
C GLU A 91 -8.90 -2.44 20.30
N LEU A 92 -8.29 -2.61 21.48
CA LEU A 92 -6.93 -2.16 21.77
C LEU A 92 -5.91 -2.91 20.93
N THR A 93 -6.02 -4.25 20.86
CA THR A 93 -5.12 -5.08 20.04
C THR A 93 -5.21 -4.71 18.56
N ARG A 94 -6.42 -4.41 18.06
CA ARG A 94 -6.61 -3.89 16.69
C ARG A 94 -5.99 -2.51 16.49
N CYS A 95 -6.11 -1.61 17.48
CA CYS A 95 -5.53 -0.29 17.41
C CYS A 95 -3.99 -0.36 17.40
N MET A 96 -3.40 -1.21 18.24
CA MET A 96 -1.96 -1.44 18.27
C MET A 96 -1.46 -2.05 16.95
N ALA A 97 -2.16 -3.05 16.42
CA ALA A 97 -1.81 -3.65 15.13
C ALA A 97 -1.82 -2.62 13.99
N LYS A 98 -2.83 -1.73 13.96
CA LYS A 98 -2.87 -0.62 12.99
C LYS A 98 -1.70 0.33 13.14
N MET A 99 -1.32 0.68 14.37
CA MET A 99 -0.16 1.54 14.63
C MET A 99 1.15 0.89 14.16
N GLU A 100 1.30 -0.42 14.35
CA GLU A 100 2.45 -1.20 13.88
C GLU A 100 2.48 -1.28 12.35
N GLU A 101 1.35 -1.48 11.68
CA GLU A 101 1.24 -1.41 10.22
C GLU A 101 1.61 -0.04 9.69
N CYS A 102 1.14 1.05 10.34
CA CYS A 102 1.56 2.40 10.00
C CYS A 102 3.07 2.57 10.16
N ALA A 103 3.66 2.11 11.27
CA ALA A 103 5.10 2.19 11.49
C ALA A 103 5.90 1.49 10.38
N LYS A 104 5.45 0.29 9.95
CA LYS A 104 6.05 -0.43 8.82
C LYS A 104 5.95 0.34 7.51
N GLN A 105 4.80 0.95 7.23
CA GLN A 105 4.63 1.78 6.03
C GLN A 105 5.50 3.05 6.08
N GLU A 106 5.65 3.65 7.26
CA GLU A 106 6.52 4.80 7.46
C GLU A 106 7.99 4.43 7.24
N GLU A 107 8.41 3.25 7.69
CA GLU A 107 9.76 2.72 7.42
C GLU A 107 9.97 2.41 5.94
N GLU A 108 8.99 1.82 5.27
CA GLU A 108 9.07 1.46 3.84
C GLU A 108 9.13 2.69 2.93
N HIS A 109 8.31 3.70 3.22
CA HIS A 109 8.19 4.88 2.37
C HIS A 109 8.97 6.10 2.89
N PHE A 110 9.58 6.01 4.07
CA PHE A 110 10.28 7.10 4.75
C PHE A 110 9.44 8.38 4.91
N ILE A 111 8.11 8.25 4.92
CA ILE A 111 7.15 9.36 5.01
C ILE A 111 6.09 9.00 6.05
N ARG A 112 5.67 9.97 6.85
CA ARG A 112 4.59 9.80 7.85
C ARG A 112 3.26 9.44 7.21
N ALA A 113 2.58 8.43 7.75
CA ALA A 113 1.25 8.04 7.30
C ALA A 113 0.20 9.06 7.80
N PRO A 114 -0.71 9.55 6.93
CA PRO A 114 -1.74 10.48 7.36
C PRO A 114 -2.80 9.77 8.22
N ILE A 115 -2.96 10.22 9.47
CA ILE A 115 -3.94 9.68 10.42
C ILE A 115 -5.24 10.48 10.35
N THR A 116 -6.38 9.78 10.19
CA THR A 116 -7.69 10.44 10.12
C THR A 116 -8.16 10.96 11.49
N LYS A 117 -9.07 11.94 11.50
CA LYS A 117 -9.65 12.47 12.75
C LYS A 117 -10.39 11.40 13.55
N THR A 118 -11.07 10.48 12.87
CA THR A 118 -11.84 9.41 13.51
C THR A 118 -10.92 8.41 14.21
N ASP A 119 -9.74 8.12 13.63
CA ASP A 119 -8.73 7.27 14.26
C ASP A 119 -8.17 7.91 15.54
N LYS A 120 -7.86 9.21 15.51
CA LYS A 120 -7.43 9.96 16.71
C LYS A 120 -8.50 9.96 17.81
N MET A 121 -9.77 10.08 17.44
CA MET A 121 -10.88 10.04 18.42
C MET A 121 -11.02 8.66 19.06
N ARG A 122 -10.89 7.59 18.26
CA ARG A 122 -10.92 6.20 18.73
C ARG A 122 -9.76 5.92 19.68
N GLU A 123 -8.54 6.28 19.28
CA GLU A 123 -7.35 6.15 20.10
C GLU A 123 -7.49 6.91 21.44
N LYS A 124 -7.98 8.16 21.39
CA LYS A 124 -8.25 8.95 22.59
C LYS A 124 -9.27 8.29 23.51
N HIS A 125 -10.35 7.70 22.97
CA HIS A 125 -11.34 6.99 23.76
C HIS A 125 -10.75 5.75 24.44
N LEU A 126 -10.01 4.92 23.70
CA LEU A 126 -9.32 3.75 24.25
C LEU A 126 -8.31 4.11 25.34
N LYS A 127 -7.54 5.19 25.15
CA LYS A 127 -6.60 5.69 26.18
C LYS A 127 -7.31 6.22 27.42
N LYS A 128 -8.45 6.90 27.27
CA LYS A 128 -9.27 7.39 28.39
C LYS A 128 -9.84 6.27 29.24
N SER A 129 -10.32 5.19 28.62
CA SER A 129 -10.87 4.03 29.34
C SER A 129 -9.83 3.34 30.23
N ARG A 130 -8.53 3.58 30.00
CA ARG A 130 -7.43 3.07 30.84
C ARG A 130 -7.08 3.98 32.01
N ASN A 131 -7.56 5.23 32.01
CA ASN A 131 -7.28 6.25 33.03
C ASN A 131 -8.51 6.58 33.91
N GLY A 132 -9.54 5.72 33.91
CA GLY A 132 -10.76 5.89 34.70
C GLY A 132 -10.85 4.91 35.87
N TYR A 133 -10.22 5.28 36.99
CA TYR A 133 -10.48 4.96 38.40
C TYR A 133 -11.05 3.59 38.84
N VAL A 134 -10.28 2.94 39.75
CA VAL A 134 -10.67 2.13 40.94
C VAL A 134 -11.64 0.97 40.73
#